data_AF-A0A7C4XNC6-F1
#
_entry.id   AF-A0A7C4XNC6-F1
#
_cell.length_a   1.000
_cell.length_b   1.000
_cell.length_c   1.000
_cell.angle_alpha   90.00
_cell.angle_beta   90.00
_cell.angle_gamma   90.00
#
_symmetry.space_group_name_H-M   'P 1'
#
loop_
_entity.id
_entity.type
_entity.pdbx_description
1 polymer ?
#
loop_
_entity_poly.entity_id
_entity_poly.type
_entity_poly.pdbx_seq_one_letter_code
_entity_poly.pdbx_strand_id
1 'polypeptide(L)'
;MADVTTDAEIRELLTSYLPRFDTVEEERRHRKERLAAAFRLFGKFGFDEGVAGHITARDPELLDHFWVNPFGMSFSHIRVSDLILVNDKGEVVEGNAAVNRAAFAIHSQIHAARPDVMAAAHAHSIYGKTWSTLGRLLDPITQDVCAFYEDHALFDDYTGVVLDLEEGKRIAHALGDKKAVILRNHGLLTVGHSVDEAAWWFITMERSCQAQLMAESAGKPVLIDEEHAKLTSTQVGSHISGYVSFQPLYAKITREQPDLFD
;
A
#
# COMPACT_ATOMS: atom_id res chain seq x y z
N MET A 1 5.36 -23.01 33.45
CA MET A 1 4.57 -21.82 33.03
C MET A 1 5.47 -21.06 32.09
N ALA A 2 5.16 -21.04 30.79
CA ALA A 2 5.91 -20.22 29.85
C ALA A 2 5.62 -18.76 30.21
N ASP A 3 6.68 -17.96 30.34
CA ASP A 3 6.59 -16.54 30.63
C ASP A 3 5.79 -15.89 29.49
N VAL A 4 4.66 -15.26 29.83
CA VAL A 4 3.83 -14.57 28.83
C VAL A 4 4.59 -13.30 28.50
N THR A 5 5.26 -13.29 27.34
CA THR A 5 5.96 -12.11 26.83
C THR A 5 5.02 -10.92 26.84
N THR A 6 5.44 -9.84 27.50
CA THR A 6 4.62 -8.62 27.63
C THR A 6 4.46 -7.93 26.29
N ASP A 7 3.40 -7.13 26.12
CA ASP A 7 3.19 -6.34 24.89
C ASP A 7 4.38 -5.42 24.56
N ALA A 8 5.10 -4.95 25.58
CA ALA A 8 6.31 -4.14 25.42
C ALA A 8 7.48 -4.95 24.84
N GLU A 9 7.71 -6.15 25.36
CA GLU A 9 8.76 -7.07 24.86
C GLU A 9 8.44 -7.57 23.47
N ILE A 10 7.17 -7.85 23.16
CA ILE A 10 6.73 -8.16 21.80
C ILE A 10 7.02 -6.97 20.89
N ARG A 11 6.70 -5.74 21.29
CA ARG A 11 6.95 -4.55 20.47
C ARG A 11 8.44 -4.31 20.22
N GLU A 12 9.28 -4.50 21.22
CA GLU A 12 10.74 -4.40 21.08
C GLU A 12 11.29 -5.47 20.15
N LEU A 13 10.85 -6.72 20.34
CA LEU A 13 11.17 -7.83 19.44
C LEU A 13 10.73 -7.52 18.00
N LEU A 14 9.51 -7.05 17.80
CA LEU A 14 9.00 -6.69 16.47
C LEU A 14 9.82 -5.54 15.85
N THR A 15 10.15 -4.51 16.62
CA THR A 15 10.97 -3.38 16.16
C THR A 15 12.38 -3.82 15.73
N SER A 16 12.93 -4.87 16.35
CA SER A 16 14.23 -5.43 15.94
C SER A 16 14.24 -6.03 14.53
N TYR A 17 13.07 -6.30 13.93
CA TYR A 17 12.96 -6.75 12.54
C TYR A 17 13.01 -5.62 11.51
N LEU A 18 12.91 -4.36 11.94
CA LEU A 18 13.07 -3.23 11.03
C LEU A 18 14.54 -3.15 10.60
N PRO A 19 14.81 -3.03 9.29
CA PRO A 19 16.16 -3.00 8.79
C PRO A 19 16.84 -1.71 9.21
N ARG A 20 18.15 -1.79 9.46
CA ARG A 20 19.03 -0.63 9.63
C ARG A 20 20.04 -0.65 8.50
N PHE A 21 20.35 0.53 7.98
CA PHE A 21 21.26 0.69 6.85
C PHE A 21 22.43 1.57 7.30
N ASP A 22 23.65 1.16 6.93
CA ASP A 22 24.85 1.94 7.24
C ASP A 22 25.07 3.03 6.19
N THR A 23 24.51 2.85 4.99
CA THR A 23 24.61 3.79 3.86
C THR A 23 23.27 4.07 3.19
N VAL A 24 23.20 5.22 2.52
CA VAL A 24 22.04 5.64 1.69
C VAL A 24 21.82 4.66 0.54
N GLU A 25 22.90 4.15 -0.07
CA GLU A 25 22.87 3.22 -1.18
C GLU A 25 22.24 1.87 -0.79
N GLU A 26 22.56 1.37 0.40
CA GLU A 26 21.94 0.15 0.95
C GLU A 26 20.44 0.34 1.20
N GLU A 27 20.04 1.47 1.79
CA GLU A 27 18.64 1.79 2.01
C GLU A 27 17.89 1.94 0.67
N ARG A 28 18.48 2.62 -0.30
CA ARG A 28 17.92 2.81 -1.63
C ARG A 28 17.72 1.47 -2.33
N ARG A 29 18.74 0.61 -2.31
CA ARG A 29 18.67 -0.74 -2.88
C ARG A 29 17.57 -1.54 -2.21
N HIS A 30 17.49 -1.51 -0.87
CA HIS A 30 16.44 -2.19 -0.12
C HIS A 30 15.04 -1.70 -0.54
N ARG A 31 14.79 -0.39 -0.57
CA ARG A 31 13.49 0.16 -0.99
C ARG A 31 13.11 -0.28 -2.41
N LYS A 32 14.06 -0.30 -3.35
CA LYS A 32 13.85 -0.79 -4.72
C LYS A 32 13.52 -2.29 -4.76
N GLU A 33 14.21 -3.12 -4.00
CA GLU A 33 13.94 -4.57 -3.91
C GLU A 33 12.55 -4.86 -3.34
N ARG A 34 12.17 -4.16 -2.27
CA ARG A 34 10.83 -4.26 -1.68
C ARG A 34 9.75 -3.80 -2.65
N LEU A 35 10.03 -2.76 -3.43
CA LEU A 35 9.12 -2.25 -4.46
C LEU A 35 8.92 -3.27 -5.59
N ALA A 36 9.99 -3.85 -6.13
CA ALA A 36 9.90 -4.91 -7.13
C ALA A 36 9.11 -6.11 -6.60
N ALA A 37 9.38 -6.56 -5.36
CA ALA A 37 8.65 -7.66 -4.74
C ALA A 37 7.16 -7.34 -4.51
N ALA A 38 6.82 -6.11 -4.13
CA ALA A 38 5.44 -5.67 -3.99
C ALA A 38 4.67 -5.75 -5.31
N PHE A 39 5.29 -5.33 -6.42
CA PHE A 39 4.70 -5.51 -7.76
C PHE A 39 4.54 -6.97 -8.14
N ARG A 40 5.57 -7.82 -7.92
CA ARG A 40 5.45 -9.26 -8.20
C ARG A 40 4.32 -9.90 -7.39
N LEU A 41 4.10 -9.46 -6.15
CA LEU A 41 2.95 -9.90 -5.34
C LEU A 41 1.62 -9.40 -5.90
N PHE A 42 1.52 -8.14 -6.32
CA PHE A 42 0.30 -7.58 -6.94
C PHE A 42 -0.06 -8.33 -8.22
N GLY A 43 0.91 -8.58 -9.10
CA GLY A 43 0.72 -9.40 -10.30
C GLY A 43 0.33 -10.84 -9.97
N LYS A 44 0.98 -11.46 -8.97
CA LYS A 44 0.64 -12.82 -8.51
C LYS A 44 -0.79 -12.92 -7.95
N PHE A 45 -1.29 -11.87 -7.31
CA PHE A 45 -2.65 -11.81 -6.78
C PHE A 45 -3.69 -11.28 -7.78
N GLY A 46 -3.28 -10.92 -9.00
CA GLY A 46 -4.17 -10.43 -10.06
C GLY A 46 -4.76 -9.06 -9.75
N PHE A 47 -3.96 -8.16 -9.15
CA PHE A 47 -4.39 -6.80 -8.84
C PHE A 47 -4.19 -5.83 -10.02
N ASP A 48 -3.49 -6.26 -11.07
CA ASP A 48 -3.27 -5.51 -12.29
C ASP A 48 -4.52 -5.42 -13.17
N GLU A 49 -4.72 -4.26 -13.81
CA GLU A 49 -5.79 -4.01 -14.75
C GLU A 49 -5.21 -3.26 -15.96
N GLY A 50 -4.73 -4.02 -16.94
CA GLY A 50 -4.02 -3.47 -18.09
C GLY A 50 -2.78 -2.66 -17.68
N VAL A 51 -2.81 -1.35 -17.87
CA VAL A 51 -1.71 -0.42 -17.53
C VAL A 51 -1.98 0.40 -16.27
N ALA A 52 -3.10 0.14 -15.58
CA ALA A 52 -3.47 0.84 -14.36
C ALA A 52 -2.69 0.32 -13.14
N GLY A 53 -2.57 1.19 -12.15
CA GLY A 53 -1.90 0.91 -10.89
C GLY A 53 -0.42 1.29 -10.88
N HIS A 54 0.05 1.58 -9.67
CA HIS A 54 1.38 2.10 -9.38
C HIS A 54 1.65 2.00 -7.89
N ILE A 55 2.91 1.74 -7.56
CA ILE A 55 3.45 1.79 -6.21
C ILE A 55 4.66 2.72 -6.28
N THR A 56 4.72 3.70 -5.38
CA THR A 56 5.85 4.63 -5.28
C THR A 56 6.58 4.42 -3.97
N ALA A 57 7.90 4.61 -3.99
CA ALA A 57 8.73 4.66 -2.79
C ALA A 57 9.63 5.89 -2.85
N ARG A 58 9.61 6.73 -1.82
CA ARG A 58 10.49 7.90 -1.67
C ARG A 58 11.95 7.48 -1.73
N ASP A 59 12.82 8.23 -2.38
CA ASP A 59 14.26 8.01 -2.31
C ASP A 59 14.79 8.38 -0.90
N PRO A 60 15.80 7.68 -0.35
CA PRO A 60 16.33 8.01 0.98
C PRO A 60 17.20 9.28 1.03
N GLU A 61 17.67 9.76 -0.12
CA GLU A 61 18.52 10.98 -0.22
C GLU A 61 17.75 12.14 -0.83
N LEU A 62 17.13 11.88 -1.98
CA LEU A 62 16.34 12.86 -2.72
C LEU A 62 14.89 12.76 -2.26
N LEU A 63 14.57 13.40 -1.13
CA LEU A 63 13.28 13.20 -0.44
C LEU A 63 12.05 13.65 -1.24
N ASP A 64 12.23 14.41 -2.31
CA ASP A 64 11.22 14.84 -3.29
C ASP A 64 11.19 13.96 -4.55
N HIS A 65 11.95 12.87 -4.58
CA HIS A 65 12.00 11.90 -5.67
C HIS A 65 11.41 10.55 -5.25
N PHE A 66 10.83 9.84 -6.22
CA PHE A 66 10.10 8.60 -6.00
C PHE A 66 10.48 7.54 -7.04
N TRP A 67 10.85 6.36 -6.55
CA TRP A 67 10.96 5.13 -7.34
C TRP A 67 9.57 4.61 -7.68
N VAL A 68 9.35 4.23 -8.94
CA VAL A 68 8.05 3.76 -9.44
C VAL A 68 8.23 2.76 -10.59
N ASN A 69 7.19 1.98 -10.89
CA ASN A 69 7.18 1.11 -12.06
C ASN A 69 7.15 1.88 -13.39
N PRO A 70 7.78 1.33 -14.44
CA PRO A 70 7.65 1.86 -15.78
C PRO A 70 6.23 1.66 -16.33
N PHE A 71 5.73 2.65 -17.06
CA PHE A 71 4.41 2.57 -17.68
C PHE A 71 4.33 1.45 -18.72
N GLY A 72 3.25 0.65 -18.66
CA GLY A 72 2.97 -0.41 -19.62
C GLY A 72 3.68 -1.75 -19.35
N MET A 73 4.52 -1.84 -18.31
CA MET A 73 5.12 -3.11 -17.90
C MET A 73 4.17 -3.87 -16.97
N SER A 74 4.00 -5.18 -17.21
CA SER A 74 3.22 -6.04 -16.32
C SER A 74 3.86 -6.10 -14.93
N PHE A 75 3.04 -6.00 -13.88
CA PHE A 75 3.48 -6.14 -12.49
C PHE A 75 4.21 -7.46 -12.24
N SER A 76 3.82 -8.52 -12.94
CA SER A 76 4.44 -9.85 -12.84
C SER A 76 5.88 -9.91 -13.38
N HIS A 77 6.36 -8.87 -14.06
CA HIS A 77 7.69 -8.85 -14.68
C HIS A 77 8.65 -7.82 -14.07
N ILE A 78 8.16 -6.90 -13.23
CA ILE A 78 8.98 -5.79 -12.71
C ILE A 78 10.19 -6.32 -11.93
N ARG A 79 11.38 -5.80 -12.24
CA ARG A 79 12.63 -6.05 -11.52
C ARG A 79 13.19 -4.76 -10.95
N VAL A 80 14.23 -4.86 -10.13
CA VAL A 80 14.89 -3.69 -9.54
C VAL A 80 15.48 -2.78 -10.62
N SER A 81 16.05 -3.36 -11.68
CA SER A 81 16.63 -2.63 -12.82
C SER A 81 15.60 -1.93 -13.70
N ASP A 82 14.33 -2.33 -13.65
CA ASP A 82 13.26 -1.73 -14.45
C ASP A 82 12.68 -0.45 -13.81
N LEU A 83 12.86 -0.29 -12.50
CA LEU A 83 12.32 0.85 -11.75
C LEU A 83 12.94 2.17 -12.23
N ILE A 84 12.08 3.17 -12.37
CA ILE A 84 12.46 4.53 -12.75
C ILE A 84 12.39 5.46 -11.54
N LEU A 85 13.24 6.49 -11.52
CA LEU A 85 13.20 7.55 -10.52
C LEU A 85 12.56 8.79 -11.12
N VAL A 86 11.56 9.33 -10.43
CA VAL A 86 10.77 10.48 -10.88
C VAL A 86 10.83 11.58 -9.82
N ASN A 87 10.99 12.84 -10.25
CA ASN A 87 11.01 13.99 -9.35
C ASN A 87 9.59 14.50 -9.00
N ASP A 88 9.51 15.54 -8.18
CA ASP A 88 8.28 16.20 -7.73
C ASP A 88 7.45 16.84 -8.86
N LYS A 89 8.01 16.94 -10.07
CA LYS A 89 7.35 17.47 -11.29
C LYS A 89 6.91 16.39 -12.26
N GLY A 90 7.19 15.12 -11.98
CA GLY A 90 6.81 14.00 -12.82
C GLY A 90 7.80 13.73 -13.96
N GLU A 91 9.00 14.30 -13.86
CA GLU A 91 10.07 14.09 -14.82
C GLU A 91 10.90 12.87 -14.40
N VAL A 92 11.17 11.98 -15.35
CA VAL A 92 12.03 10.81 -15.13
C VAL A 92 13.48 11.28 -15.11
N VAL A 93 14.16 11.12 -13.98
CA VAL A 93 15.57 11.51 -13.78
C VAL A 93 16.53 10.31 -13.79
N GLU A 94 16.01 9.10 -13.56
CA GLU A 94 16.75 7.84 -13.75
C GLU A 94 15.85 6.79 -14.42
N GLY A 95 16.43 6.04 -15.37
CA GLY A 95 15.74 5.03 -16.17
C GLY A 95 15.31 5.54 -17.55
N ASN A 96 14.87 4.63 -18.42
CA ASN A 96 14.62 4.91 -19.84
C ASN A 96 13.15 4.71 -20.26
N ALA A 97 12.23 4.62 -19.30
CA ALA A 97 10.82 4.37 -19.52
C ALA A 97 9.96 5.53 -19.04
N ALA A 98 8.77 5.69 -19.62
CA ALA A 98 7.83 6.72 -19.22
C ALA A 98 7.17 6.37 -17.88
N VAL A 99 6.81 7.40 -17.10
CA VAL A 99 5.96 7.27 -15.92
C VAL A 99 4.49 7.40 -16.29
N ASN A 100 3.61 6.67 -15.60
CA ASN A 100 2.17 6.88 -15.72
C ASN A 100 1.80 8.26 -15.14
N ARG A 101 1.20 9.14 -15.94
CA ARG A 101 0.78 10.47 -15.49
C ARG A 101 -0.18 10.43 -14.30
N ALA A 102 -1.05 9.41 -14.21
CA ALA A 102 -1.95 9.23 -13.07
C ALA A 102 -1.19 8.86 -11.79
N ALA A 103 -0.13 8.05 -11.89
CA ALA A 103 0.76 7.75 -10.77
C ALA A 103 1.36 9.02 -10.20
N PHE A 104 1.88 9.87 -11.09
CA PHE A 104 2.41 11.16 -10.70
C PHE A 104 1.32 12.05 -10.07
N ALA A 105 0.15 12.18 -10.71
CA ALA A 105 -0.89 13.12 -10.27
C ALA A 105 -1.39 12.83 -8.84
N ILE A 106 -1.56 11.56 -8.47
CA ILE A 106 -2.05 11.18 -7.14
C ILE A 106 -0.90 11.11 -6.13
N HIS A 107 0.12 10.29 -6.39
CA HIS A 107 1.12 9.98 -5.37
C HIS A 107 2.02 11.18 -5.05
N SER A 108 2.30 12.08 -6.01
CA SER A 108 3.07 13.30 -5.72
C SER A 108 2.37 14.18 -4.68
N GLN A 109 1.05 14.34 -4.79
CA GLN A 109 0.28 15.18 -3.87
C GLN A 109 0.14 14.53 -2.49
N ILE A 110 0.03 13.20 -2.44
CA ILE A 110 0.08 12.45 -1.17
C ILE A 110 1.44 12.62 -0.50
N HIS A 111 2.55 12.36 -1.20
CA HIS A 111 3.89 12.48 -0.64
C HIS A 111 4.26 13.92 -0.25
N ALA A 112 3.73 14.92 -0.95
CA ALA A 112 3.89 16.33 -0.59
C ALA A 112 3.09 16.70 0.67
N ALA A 113 1.86 16.21 0.80
CA ALA A 113 1.01 16.45 1.97
C ALA A 113 1.45 15.64 3.21
N ARG A 114 2.11 14.49 3.00
CA ARG A 114 2.52 13.55 4.04
C ARG A 114 4.01 13.20 3.93
N PRO A 115 4.91 14.04 4.48
CA PRO A 115 6.35 13.76 4.51
C PRO A 115 6.72 12.47 5.24
N ASP A 116 5.88 12.03 6.18
CA ASP A 116 5.99 10.76 6.91
C ASP A 116 5.73 9.52 6.03
N VAL A 117 4.99 9.68 4.93
CA VAL A 117 4.72 8.60 3.99
C VAL A 117 5.95 8.32 3.13
N MET A 118 6.52 7.12 3.32
CA MET A 118 7.62 6.58 2.51
C MET A 118 7.10 5.98 1.22
N ALA A 119 6.00 5.24 1.27
CA ALA A 119 5.46 4.53 0.12
C ALA A 119 3.93 4.66 0.01
N ALA A 120 3.44 4.65 -1.23
CA ALA A 120 2.02 4.64 -1.54
C ALA A 120 1.74 3.58 -2.60
N ALA A 121 0.63 2.85 -2.47
CA ALA A 121 0.22 1.79 -3.38
C ALA A 121 -1.22 2.01 -3.86
N HIS A 122 -1.42 1.89 -5.17
CA HIS A 122 -2.73 1.96 -5.81
C HIS A 122 -2.81 0.92 -6.93
N ALA A 123 -3.94 0.23 -7.02
CA ALA A 123 -4.28 -0.65 -8.13
C ALA A 123 -5.79 -0.78 -8.27
N HIS A 124 -6.24 -1.30 -9.41
CA HIS A 124 -7.67 -1.53 -9.72
C HIS A 124 -8.03 -2.99 -9.46
N SER A 125 -7.66 -3.50 -8.30
CA SER A 125 -7.94 -4.85 -7.86
C SER A 125 -9.45 -5.12 -7.80
N ILE A 126 -9.85 -6.34 -8.14
CA ILE A 126 -11.25 -6.66 -8.46
C ILE A 126 -12.22 -6.41 -7.29
N TYR A 127 -11.88 -6.83 -6.08
CA TYR A 127 -12.77 -6.68 -4.93
C TYR A 127 -12.76 -5.26 -4.40
N GLY A 128 -11.60 -4.61 -4.40
CA GLY A 128 -11.42 -3.22 -4.01
C GLY A 128 -12.18 -2.26 -4.91
N LYS A 129 -12.06 -2.40 -6.23
CA LYS A 129 -12.86 -1.59 -7.17
C LYS A 129 -14.35 -1.88 -7.03
N THR A 130 -14.74 -3.16 -6.85
CA THR A 130 -16.15 -3.54 -6.62
C THR A 130 -16.71 -2.90 -5.36
N TRP A 131 -16.00 -3.03 -4.24
CA TRP A 131 -16.36 -2.44 -2.94
C TRP A 131 -16.49 -0.93 -3.03
N SER A 132 -15.54 -0.27 -3.72
CA SER A 132 -15.54 1.19 -3.89
C SER A 132 -16.81 1.72 -4.57
N THR A 133 -17.55 0.89 -5.32
CA THR A 133 -18.80 1.32 -5.95
C THR A 133 -19.94 1.56 -4.95
N LEU A 134 -19.81 1.04 -3.72
CA LEU A 134 -20.82 1.16 -2.67
C LEU A 134 -20.72 2.48 -1.89
N GLY A 135 -19.66 3.27 -2.07
CA GLY A 135 -19.52 4.59 -1.45
C GLY A 135 -19.53 4.55 0.08
N ARG A 136 -18.92 3.54 0.69
CA ARG A 136 -18.82 3.40 2.15
C ARG A 136 -17.53 2.74 2.62
N LEU A 137 -17.23 2.95 3.89
CA LEU A 137 -16.11 2.32 4.59
C LEU A 137 -16.34 0.81 4.78
N LEU A 138 -15.25 0.07 5.03
CA LEU A 138 -15.30 -1.33 5.42
C LEU A 138 -15.85 -1.48 6.84
N ASP A 139 -16.70 -2.47 7.05
CA ASP A 139 -17.26 -2.77 8.37
C ASP A 139 -16.33 -3.70 9.17
N PRO A 140 -16.29 -3.62 10.51
CA PRO A 140 -15.46 -4.48 11.35
C PRO A 140 -16.06 -5.90 11.46
N ILE A 141 -16.07 -6.66 10.37
CA ILE A 141 -16.67 -8.02 10.30
C ILE A 141 -15.67 -9.15 10.56
N THR A 142 -14.37 -8.85 10.58
CA THR A 142 -13.28 -9.81 10.82
C THR A 142 -12.17 -9.15 11.64
N GLN A 143 -11.30 -9.96 12.26
CA GLN A 143 -10.13 -9.43 12.96
C GLN A 143 -9.18 -8.66 12.02
N ASP A 144 -9.02 -9.13 10.78
CA ASP A 144 -8.09 -8.54 9.80
C ASP A 144 -8.52 -7.13 9.39
N VAL A 145 -9.81 -6.91 9.12
CA VAL A 145 -10.33 -5.61 8.70
C VAL A 145 -10.27 -4.57 9.82
N CYS A 146 -10.20 -4.99 11.09
CA CYS A 146 -9.96 -4.08 12.22
C CYS A 146 -8.62 -3.34 12.11
N ALA A 147 -7.67 -3.78 11.27
CA ALA A 147 -6.47 -3.01 10.92
C ALA A 147 -6.78 -1.61 10.37
N PHE A 148 -7.99 -1.41 9.83
CA PHE A 148 -8.46 -0.16 9.24
C PHE A 148 -9.54 0.54 10.08
N TYR A 149 -9.93 -0.02 11.23
CA TYR A 149 -10.98 0.58 12.06
C TYR A 149 -10.58 2.02 12.46
N GLU A 150 -11.42 3.00 12.11
CA GLU A 150 -11.16 4.45 12.24
C GLU A 150 -9.91 4.99 11.49
N ASP A 151 -9.23 4.16 10.70
CA ASP A 151 -7.95 4.48 10.04
C ASP A 151 -7.97 4.21 8.52
N HIS A 152 -9.14 4.32 7.91
CA HIS A 152 -9.27 4.48 6.46
C HIS A 152 -10.36 5.49 6.11
N ALA A 153 -10.17 6.19 5.01
CA ALA A 153 -11.06 7.25 4.53
C ALA A 153 -11.91 6.77 3.34
N LEU A 154 -12.94 7.56 3.03
CA LEU A 154 -13.70 7.47 1.80
C LEU A 154 -13.51 8.77 1.01
N PHE A 155 -13.04 8.66 -0.23
CA PHE A 155 -13.07 9.74 -1.20
C PHE A 155 -14.33 9.59 -2.06
N ASP A 156 -15.35 10.39 -1.75
CA ASP A 156 -16.72 10.26 -2.29
C ASP A 156 -17.02 11.18 -3.47
N ASP A 157 -16.02 11.51 -4.28
CA ASP A 157 -16.12 12.59 -5.28
C ASP A 157 -15.37 12.28 -6.58
N TYR A 158 -15.71 11.12 -7.17
CA TYR A 158 -15.19 10.65 -8.47
C TYR A 158 -15.53 11.61 -9.61
N THR A 159 -14.51 12.17 -10.25
CA THR A 159 -14.67 13.12 -11.36
C THR A 159 -14.12 12.62 -12.70
N GLY A 160 -13.67 11.36 -12.78
CA GLY A 160 -13.14 10.75 -14.01
C GLY A 160 -11.72 10.23 -13.83
N VAL A 161 -10.98 10.14 -14.95
CA VAL A 161 -9.57 9.72 -14.91
C VAL A 161 -8.72 10.82 -14.29
N VAL A 162 -7.96 10.47 -13.24
CA VAL A 162 -7.12 11.41 -12.49
C VAL A 162 -5.88 11.78 -13.31
N LEU A 163 -5.96 12.88 -14.06
CA LEU A 163 -4.86 13.40 -14.89
C LEU A 163 -4.31 14.73 -14.39
N ASP A 164 -4.99 15.34 -13.41
CA ASP A 164 -4.69 16.65 -12.87
C ASP A 164 -4.29 16.59 -11.39
N LEU A 165 -3.43 17.51 -10.98
CA LEU A 165 -2.91 17.61 -9.62
C LEU A 165 -3.99 18.00 -8.61
N GLU A 166 -5.03 18.74 -9.02
CA GLU A 166 -6.09 19.16 -8.09
C GLU A 166 -6.90 17.97 -7.54
N GLU A 167 -7.13 16.93 -8.34
CA GLU A 167 -7.77 15.71 -7.86
C GLU A 167 -6.83 14.91 -6.94
N GLY A 168 -5.51 14.89 -7.24
CA GLY A 168 -4.50 14.37 -6.32
C GLY A 168 -4.50 15.07 -4.95
N LYS A 169 -4.62 16.40 -4.92
CA LYS A 169 -4.74 17.18 -3.66
C LYS A 169 -6.01 16.86 -2.90
N ARG A 170 -7.14 16.71 -3.60
CA ARG A 170 -8.42 16.32 -2.98
C ARG A 170 -8.36 14.91 -2.39
N ILE A 171 -7.72 13.96 -3.08
CA ILE A 171 -7.46 12.61 -2.55
C ILE A 171 -6.55 12.69 -1.32
N ALA A 172 -5.45 13.43 -1.37
CA ALA A 172 -4.55 13.62 -0.23
C ALA A 172 -5.27 14.25 0.98
N HIS A 173 -6.16 15.23 0.72
CA HIS A 173 -6.99 15.83 1.76
C HIS A 173 -7.97 14.83 2.38
N ALA A 174 -8.63 14.01 1.56
CA ALA A 174 -9.56 12.98 2.04
C ALA A 174 -8.83 11.87 2.83
N LEU A 175 -7.62 11.47 2.39
CA LEU A 175 -6.76 10.54 3.12
C LEU A 175 -6.42 11.08 4.52
N GLY A 176 -6.10 12.38 4.62
CA GLY A 176 -5.76 13.02 5.88
C GLY A 176 -4.55 12.35 6.54
N ASP A 177 -4.72 11.94 7.79
CA ASP A 177 -3.72 11.22 8.61
C ASP A 177 -3.77 9.69 8.45
N LYS A 178 -4.73 9.16 7.68
CA LYS A 178 -5.04 7.72 7.66
C LYS A 178 -4.08 6.91 6.80
N LYS A 179 -4.08 5.59 7.00
CA LYS A 179 -3.25 4.65 6.22
C LYS A 179 -3.86 4.21 4.88
N ALA A 180 -5.16 4.42 4.68
CA ALA A 180 -5.85 3.99 3.46
C ALA A 180 -7.01 4.90 3.09
N VAL A 181 -7.37 4.91 1.82
CA VAL A 181 -8.57 5.58 1.29
C VAL A 181 -9.23 4.72 0.23
N ILE A 182 -10.56 4.57 0.34
CA ILE A 182 -11.42 4.00 -0.69
C ILE A 182 -11.79 5.12 -1.65
N LEU A 183 -11.43 4.99 -2.92
CA LEU A 183 -11.75 5.94 -3.97
C LEU A 183 -13.05 5.50 -4.64
N ARG A 184 -14.18 6.15 -4.35
CA ARG A 184 -15.50 5.72 -4.86
C ARG A 184 -15.44 5.52 -6.38
N ASN A 185 -15.96 4.38 -6.85
CA ASN A 185 -15.98 4.00 -8.27
C ASN A 185 -14.60 3.84 -8.95
N HIS A 186 -13.50 3.79 -8.18
CA HIS A 186 -12.15 3.76 -8.73
C HIS A 186 -11.33 2.60 -8.15
N GLY A 187 -11.20 2.49 -6.83
CA GLY A 187 -10.40 1.42 -6.21
C GLY A 187 -9.87 1.79 -4.84
N LEU A 188 -8.74 1.19 -4.47
CA LEU A 188 -8.10 1.37 -3.17
C LEU A 188 -6.80 2.15 -3.32
N LEU A 189 -6.43 2.92 -2.30
CA LEU A 189 -5.10 3.50 -2.17
C LEU A 189 -4.65 3.36 -0.72
N THR A 190 -3.41 2.94 -0.52
CA THR A 190 -2.80 2.78 0.80
C THR A 190 -1.45 3.47 0.88
N VAL A 191 -1.06 3.85 2.09
CA VAL A 191 0.23 4.50 2.39
C VAL A 191 0.92 3.81 3.56
N GLY A 192 2.24 3.93 3.65
CA GLY A 192 3.02 3.34 4.73
C GLY A 192 4.35 4.03 4.99
N HIS A 193 4.93 3.75 6.15
CA HIS A 193 6.30 4.17 6.51
C HIS A 193 7.36 3.25 5.89
N SER A 194 6.94 2.22 5.18
CA SER A 194 7.75 1.32 4.36
C SER A 194 6.96 0.86 3.14
N VAL A 195 7.67 0.35 2.12
CA VAL A 195 7.02 -0.31 0.98
C VAL A 195 6.22 -1.53 1.44
N ASP A 196 6.79 -2.30 2.36
CA ASP A 196 6.22 -3.49 2.99
C ASP A 196 4.85 -3.17 3.61
N GLU A 197 4.77 -2.09 4.40
CA GLU A 197 3.51 -1.62 4.98
C GLU A 197 2.49 -1.22 3.93
N ALA A 198 2.85 -0.33 2.99
CA ALA A 198 1.92 0.17 1.99
C ALA A 198 1.33 -0.98 1.16
N ALA A 199 2.18 -1.92 0.74
CA ALA A 199 1.77 -3.10 0.00
C ALA A 199 0.92 -4.06 0.84
N TRP A 200 1.28 -4.31 2.11
CA TRP A 200 0.47 -5.15 3.00
C TRP A 200 -0.91 -4.57 3.24
N TRP A 201 -1.01 -3.28 3.54
CA TRP A 201 -2.29 -2.61 3.72
C TRP A 201 -3.17 -2.77 2.48
N PHE A 202 -2.60 -2.65 1.28
CA PHE A 202 -3.37 -2.89 0.05
C PHE A 202 -3.86 -4.33 -0.04
N ILE A 203 -2.96 -5.31 0.17
CA ILE A 203 -3.27 -6.75 0.07
C ILE A 203 -4.37 -7.15 1.07
N THR A 204 -4.28 -6.69 2.31
CA THR A 204 -5.25 -7.05 3.35
C THR A 204 -6.55 -6.28 3.19
N MET A 205 -6.53 -5.04 2.70
CA MET A 205 -7.74 -4.28 2.37
C MET A 205 -8.51 -4.93 1.22
N GLU A 206 -7.83 -5.36 0.16
CA GLU A 206 -8.44 -6.09 -0.96
C GLU A 206 -9.12 -7.38 -0.48
N ARG A 207 -8.45 -8.16 0.37
CA ARG A 207 -9.02 -9.37 0.98
C ARG A 207 -10.19 -9.07 1.91
N SER A 208 -10.15 -7.93 2.61
CA SER A 208 -11.26 -7.48 3.45
C SER A 208 -12.49 -7.09 2.61
N CYS A 209 -12.28 -6.40 1.49
CA CYS A 209 -13.34 -6.14 0.50
C CYS A 209 -13.93 -7.45 -0.03
N GLN A 210 -13.09 -8.43 -0.36
CA GLN A 210 -13.53 -9.77 -0.79
C GLN A 210 -14.41 -10.44 0.28
N ALA A 211 -13.93 -10.49 1.52
CA ALA A 211 -14.64 -11.10 2.64
C ALA A 211 -16.00 -10.43 2.86
N GLN A 212 -16.06 -9.11 2.80
CA GLN A 212 -17.28 -8.37 3.03
C GLN A 212 -18.31 -8.56 1.92
N LEU A 213 -17.90 -8.52 0.65
CA LEU A 213 -18.77 -8.83 -0.49
C LEU A 213 -19.34 -10.25 -0.39
N MET A 214 -18.50 -11.24 -0.04
CA MET A 214 -18.95 -12.63 0.14
C MET A 214 -19.93 -12.77 1.31
N ALA A 215 -19.62 -12.15 2.45
CA ALA A 215 -20.48 -12.21 3.64
C ALA A 215 -21.86 -11.59 3.36
N GLU A 216 -21.91 -10.42 2.72
CA GLU A 216 -23.15 -9.72 2.35
C GLU A 216 -23.96 -10.45 1.28
N SER A 217 -23.30 -11.20 0.40
CA SER A 217 -23.99 -12.08 -0.55
C SER A 217 -24.63 -13.30 0.13
N ALA A 218 -24.04 -13.78 1.23
CA ALA A 218 -24.52 -14.94 1.97
C ALA A 218 -25.56 -14.58 3.05
N GLY A 219 -25.53 -13.35 3.57
CA GLY A 219 -26.46 -12.88 4.58
C GLY A 219 -26.04 -11.55 5.21
N LYS A 220 -26.63 -11.20 6.35
CA LYS A 220 -26.25 -9.99 7.10
C LYS A 220 -25.10 -10.32 8.06
N PRO A 221 -23.91 -9.70 7.93
CA PRO A 221 -22.82 -9.90 8.88
C PRO A 221 -23.17 -9.41 10.29
N VAL A 222 -22.57 -10.04 11.30
CA VAL A 222 -22.55 -9.53 12.68
C VAL A 222 -21.26 -8.76 12.85
N LEU A 223 -21.36 -7.50 13.27
CA LEU A 223 -20.20 -6.64 13.45
C LEU A 223 -19.49 -7.00 14.77
N ILE A 224 -18.16 -6.93 14.75
CA ILE A 224 -17.37 -6.81 15.98
C ILE A 224 -17.76 -5.49 16.63
N ASP A 225 -18.04 -5.51 17.93
CA ASP A 225 -18.40 -4.29 18.64
C ASP A 225 -17.25 -3.27 18.66
N GLU A 226 -17.60 -2.01 18.87
CA GLU A 226 -16.65 -0.89 18.81
C GLU A 226 -15.47 -1.05 19.77
N GLU A 227 -15.71 -1.57 20.98
CA GLU A 227 -14.66 -1.78 21.98
C GLU A 227 -13.61 -2.79 21.48
N HIS A 228 -14.06 -3.95 21.02
CA HIS A 228 -13.17 -4.99 20.51
C HIS A 228 -12.54 -4.60 19.16
N ALA A 229 -13.27 -3.89 18.29
CA ALA A 229 -12.71 -3.42 17.01
C ALA A 229 -11.58 -2.40 17.25
N LYS A 230 -11.78 -1.47 18.20
CA LYS A 230 -10.77 -0.49 18.58
C LYS A 230 -9.57 -1.14 19.24
N LEU A 231 -9.76 -2.06 20.18
CA LEU A 231 -8.66 -2.82 20.77
C LEU A 231 -7.87 -3.58 19.70
N THR A 232 -8.57 -4.32 18.84
CA THR A 232 -7.95 -5.12 17.77
C THR A 232 -7.17 -4.23 16.80
N SER A 233 -7.67 -3.04 16.48
CA SER A 233 -6.97 -2.08 15.61
C SER A 233 -5.57 -1.73 16.13
N THR A 234 -5.38 -1.65 17.45
CA THR A 234 -4.06 -1.38 18.05
C THR A 234 -3.09 -2.56 17.92
N GLN A 235 -3.63 -3.78 17.84
CA GLN A 235 -2.85 -5.02 17.78
C GLN A 235 -2.43 -5.37 16.35
N VAL A 236 -3.31 -5.14 15.36
CA VAL A 236 -3.07 -5.57 13.97
C VAL A 236 -2.88 -4.40 12.99
N GLY A 237 -3.26 -3.18 13.38
CA GLY A 237 -3.23 -1.99 12.53
C GLY A 237 -2.01 -1.08 12.71
N SER A 238 -1.03 -1.46 13.53
CA SER A 238 0.19 -0.67 13.76
C SER A 238 1.18 -0.80 12.59
N HIS A 239 2.04 0.21 12.40
CA HIS A 239 3.10 0.21 11.38
C HIS A 239 3.94 -1.07 11.39
N ILE A 240 4.38 -1.49 12.57
CA ILE A 240 5.19 -2.68 12.70
C ILE A 240 4.41 -3.95 12.33
N SER A 241 3.12 -4.02 12.67
CA SER A 241 2.26 -5.13 12.25
C SER A 241 2.15 -5.21 10.74
N GLY A 242 2.06 -4.06 10.06
CA GLY A 242 2.07 -4.01 8.60
C GLY A 242 3.38 -4.54 8.01
N TYR A 243 4.52 -4.04 8.51
CA TYR A 243 5.84 -4.48 8.07
C TYR A 243 6.04 -6.00 8.26
N VAL A 244 5.74 -6.54 9.45
CA VAL A 244 5.97 -7.95 9.75
C VAL A 244 5.01 -8.87 9.00
N SER A 245 3.77 -8.42 8.74
CA SER A 245 2.79 -9.19 7.97
C SER A 245 3.16 -9.33 6.50
N PHE A 246 3.94 -8.39 5.96
CA PHE A 246 4.48 -8.49 4.61
C PHE A 246 5.64 -9.51 4.49
N GLN A 247 6.42 -9.74 5.56
CA GLN A 247 7.65 -10.53 5.47
C GLN A 247 7.45 -11.98 4.97
N PRO A 248 6.41 -12.74 5.38
CA PRO A 248 6.15 -14.06 4.82
C PRO A 248 5.86 -14.03 3.31
N LEU A 249 5.18 -12.99 2.82
CA LEU A 249 4.89 -12.81 1.41
C LEU A 249 6.16 -12.48 0.62
N TYR A 250 6.99 -11.59 1.18
CA TYR A 250 8.30 -11.26 0.63
C TYR A 250 9.22 -12.50 0.54
N ALA A 251 9.33 -13.26 1.63
CA ALA A 251 10.14 -14.48 1.66
C ALA A 251 9.66 -15.54 0.66
N LYS A 252 8.34 -15.61 0.41
CA LYS A 252 7.77 -16.51 -0.59
C LYS A 252 8.07 -16.04 -2.01
N ILE A 253 7.76 -14.77 -2.34
CA ILE A 253 7.89 -14.27 -3.71
C ILE A 253 9.34 -14.24 -4.18
N THR A 254 10.29 -13.92 -3.30
CA THR A 254 11.73 -13.90 -3.62
C THR A 254 12.31 -15.28 -3.88
N ARG A 255 11.73 -16.34 -3.28
CA ARG A 255 12.09 -17.73 -3.60
C ARG A 255 11.46 -18.20 -4.90
N GLU A 256 10.24 -17.76 -5.20
CA GLU A 256 9.50 -18.15 -6.40
C GLU A 256 9.99 -17.42 -7.66
N GLN A 257 10.43 -16.16 -7.52
CA GLN A 257 10.77 -15.26 -8.62
C GLN A 257 12.08 -14.50 -8.30
N PRO A 258 13.22 -15.20 -8.20
CA PRO A 258 14.49 -14.56 -7.82
C PRO A 258 14.99 -13.54 -8.86
N ASP A 259 14.48 -13.57 -10.10
CA ASP A 259 14.81 -12.59 -11.14
C ASP A 259 14.31 -11.18 -10.82
N LEU A 260 13.46 -11.00 -9.81
CA LEU A 260 13.02 -9.67 -9.37
C LEU A 260 14.18 -8.79 -8.88
N PHE A 261 15.30 -9.39 -8.46
CA PHE A 261 16.47 -8.67 -7.93
C PHE A 261 17.38 -8.12 -9.02
N ASP A 262 17.21 -8.56 -10.27
CA ASP A 262 18.03 -8.13 -11.39
C ASP A 262 17.85 -6.64 -11.71
#